data_AF-Q1I870-F1
#
_entry.id   AF-Q1I870-F1
#
_cell.length_a   1.000
_cell.length_b   1.000
_cell.length_c   1.000
_cell.angle_alpha   90.00
_cell.angle_beta   90.00
_cell.angle_gamma   90.00
#
_symmetry.space_group_name_H-M   'P 1'
#
loop_
_entity.id
_entity.type
_entity.pdbx_description
1 polymer ?
#
loop_
_entity_poly.entity_id
_entity_poly.type
_entity_poly.pdbx_seq_one_letter_code
_entity_poly.pdbx_strand_id
1 'polypeptide(L)'
;MSPITSALRFTPVYNASPAPQSLDTRQTAAAASTPGTQVILGQDTRIPDSQTYSSRGTLGNAQPRYVWEQDSIDKLSMHMLGSIKGNSTAARFQGLGTALMEQLVANGGQRVSQSALQVGENSEIAPALLALQQSRLREHASNSITLNLTTASGATVKLGLYNGEQGLAVDADVQGGTLSAEELKGLATLANGFQSAINGLTQETPSLQLGALLKLDQTLFTGLQMNARLQTSSGELQTFDLRMDGSTRNLKLQGPSGQIQLDLDTQGGVVLGNQQQRQAAVSNYLSQFDAAQARGKGNAQLMTLFKDAFSQLNSVDDSSPRPAGHEDTINRYSRSLLSGLADFDASISQTSQHLNSHRLDEEDRFSYQVSQATSNNGGGTSLDVKQHQQAKLDAAWHTELSSSAKLDQVVDPNNYRYHMLNEQASASTHVGFVNGALSEASATQEASSTHRVMTYQNGELKSDVSTPQSVRKSRDLMEMLNQLLKQDEQARRIGVQSNLDQQLAANSHLWLLQTDPSKIAD
;
A
#
# COMPACT_ATOMS: atom_id res chain seq x y z
N MET A 1 16.23 -11.55 70.84
CA MET A 1 15.07 -10.95 71.56
C MET A 1 13.88 -11.87 71.37
N SER A 2 13.01 -11.99 72.37
CA SER A 2 11.76 -12.77 72.44
C SER A 2 10.61 -11.81 72.85
N PRO A 3 9.34 -12.20 73.10
CA PRO A 3 8.60 -13.48 72.86
C PRO A 3 7.82 -13.42 71.52
N ILE A 4 6.58 -13.87 71.21
CA ILE A 4 5.37 -14.45 71.87
C ILE A 4 4.79 -15.50 70.86
N THR A 5 4.39 -16.75 71.19
CA THR A 5 3.11 -17.25 71.77
C THR A 5 1.84 -16.77 71.01
N SER A 6 0.72 -17.49 70.81
CA SER A 6 0.04 -18.66 71.41
C SER A 6 -0.79 -19.39 70.31
N ALA A 7 -1.21 -20.68 70.31
CA ALA A 7 -1.53 -21.72 71.30
C ALA A 7 -3.06 -21.98 71.54
N LEU A 8 -3.60 -22.98 70.82
CA LEU A 8 -4.59 -24.04 71.16
C LEU A 8 -5.83 -23.85 72.09
N ARG A 9 -6.80 -24.79 71.89
CA ARG A 9 -8.00 -25.17 72.72
C ARG A 9 -9.27 -24.33 72.46
N PHE A 10 -10.53 -24.78 72.70
CA PHE A 10 -11.10 -25.94 73.44
C PHE A 10 -12.34 -26.58 72.73
N THR A 11 -12.77 -27.77 73.20
CA THR A 11 -14.11 -28.42 73.04
C THR A 11 -14.84 -28.43 74.41
N PRO A 12 -16.01 -29.08 74.68
CA PRO A 12 -17.03 -29.81 73.88
C PRO A 12 -18.47 -29.21 74.02
N VAL A 13 -19.58 -29.92 73.78
CA VAL A 13 -20.41 -30.72 74.74
C VAL A 13 -21.52 -31.53 73.99
N TYR A 14 -22.14 -32.52 74.65
CA TYR A 14 -23.09 -33.53 74.14
C TYR A 14 -24.47 -33.43 74.84
N ASN A 15 -25.58 -33.83 74.16
CA ASN A 15 -26.92 -34.27 74.66
C ASN A 15 -28.05 -33.97 73.63
N ALA A 16 -29.19 -34.67 73.56
CA ALA A 16 -29.62 -36.00 74.05
C ALA A 16 -30.93 -36.42 73.31
N SER A 17 -31.29 -37.71 73.34
CA SER A 17 -32.55 -38.24 72.80
C SER A 17 -33.78 -37.86 73.65
N PRO A 18 -35.02 -37.95 73.13
CA PRO A 18 -35.74 -39.24 73.22
C PRO A 18 -36.64 -39.60 72.03
N ALA A 19 -37.00 -40.89 71.94
CA ALA A 19 -38.28 -41.34 71.39
C ALA A 19 -39.16 -41.78 72.58
N PRO A 20 -40.51 -41.72 72.47
CA PRO A 20 -41.23 -42.98 72.24
C PRO A 20 -42.58 -42.85 71.48
N GLN A 21 -43.09 -43.99 70.98
CA GLN A 21 -44.52 -44.42 70.96
C GLN A 21 -45.59 -43.54 70.23
N SER A 22 -46.68 -44.07 69.67
CA SER A 22 -47.12 -45.45 69.33
C SER A 22 -48.46 -45.43 68.55
N LEU A 23 -48.92 -46.61 68.12
CA LEU A 23 -50.31 -47.01 67.82
C LEU A 23 -50.98 -46.67 66.47
N ASP A 24 -51.39 -47.77 65.82
CA ASP A 24 -52.68 -48.07 65.21
C ASP A 24 -53.21 -47.46 63.89
N THR A 25 -53.21 -48.37 62.90
CA THR A 25 -54.37 -48.80 62.07
C THR A 25 -54.80 -48.06 60.81
N ARG A 26 -55.37 -48.91 59.93
CA ARG A 26 -56.32 -48.68 58.83
C ARG A 26 -55.78 -48.13 57.49
N GLN A 27 -55.63 -49.11 56.61
CA GLN A 27 -55.51 -49.00 55.16
C GLN A 27 -56.82 -48.50 54.51
N THR A 28 -56.79 -47.33 53.87
CA THR A 28 -57.74 -46.90 52.83
C THR A 28 -56.97 -46.18 51.72
N ALA A 29 -57.30 -46.47 50.46
CA ALA A 29 -56.50 -46.03 49.32
C ALA A 29 -56.93 -44.66 48.77
N ALA A 30 -55.95 -43.76 48.64
CA ALA A 30 -55.97 -42.63 47.71
C ALA A 30 -54.50 -42.33 47.32
N ALA A 31 -54.23 -42.00 46.06
CA ALA A 31 -52.87 -41.69 45.62
C ALA A 31 -52.47 -40.29 46.11
N ALA A 32 -51.45 -40.22 46.98
CA ALA A 32 -50.89 -38.97 47.50
C ALA A 32 -49.48 -38.74 46.97
N SER A 33 -49.17 -37.49 46.66
CA SER A 33 -47.90 -37.07 46.06
C SER A 33 -46.71 -37.21 47.02
N THR A 34 -45.61 -37.78 46.52
CA THR A 34 -44.29 -37.53 47.11
C THR A 34 -43.92 -36.04 46.94
N PRO A 35 -43.35 -35.37 47.96
CA PRO A 35 -42.95 -33.97 47.86
C PRO A 35 -41.68 -33.82 47.00
N GLY A 36 -41.88 -33.75 45.67
CA GLY A 36 -40.84 -33.29 44.76
C GLY A 36 -40.70 -31.77 44.85
N THR A 37 -39.52 -31.28 45.22
CA THR A 37 -39.21 -29.84 45.23
C THR A 37 -39.17 -29.32 43.80
N GLN A 38 -40.33 -28.86 43.29
CA GLN A 38 -40.44 -28.32 41.93
C GLN A 38 -39.85 -26.89 41.89
N VAL A 39 -38.54 -26.81 41.67
CA VAL A 39 -37.85 -25.52 41.43
C VAL A 39 -38.21 -25.03 40.03
N ILE A 40 -39.28 -24.23 39.94
CA ILE A 40 -39.56 -23.44 38.74
C ILE A 40 -38.56 -22.28 38.73
N LEU A 41 -37.43 -22.44 38.03
CA LEU A 41 -36.65 -21.30 37.60
C LEU A 41 -37.47 -20.53 36.57
N GLY A 42 -38.06 -19.41 37.00
CA GLY A 42 -38.71 -18.50 36.08
C GLY A 42 -37.67 -17.93 35.11
N GLN A 43 -37.79 -18.26 33.83
CA GLN A 43 -37.12 -17.51 32.79
C GLN A 43 -37.69 -16.08 32.83
N ASP A 44 -36.84 -15.10 33.16
CA ASP A 44 -37.23 -13.71 33.04
C ASP A 44 -37.27 -13.35 31.55
N THR A 45 -38.48 -13.27 30.99
CA THR A 45 -38.72 -12.98 29.57
C THR A 45 -38.30 -11.56 29.14
N ARG A 46 -37.73 -10.78 30.06
CA ARG A 46 -37.07 -9.49 29.79
C ARG A 46 -35.57 -9.62 29.50
N ILE A 47 -35.01 -10.82 29.61
CA ILE A 47 -33.63 -11.14 29.23
C ILE A 47 -33.65 -11.86 27.87
N PRO A 48 -33.28 -11.20 26.75
CA PRO A 48 -32.92 -11.93 25.53
C PRO A 48 -31.67 -12.79 25.80
N ASP A 49 -31.55 -13.91 25.09
CA ASP A 49 -30.43 -14.86 25.15
C ASP A 49 -30.24 -15.60 26.49
N SER A 50 -31.28 -16.31 26.94
CA SER A 50 -31.11 -17.39 27.92
C SER A 50 -30.32 -18.56 27.29
N GLN A 51 -28.99 -18.52 27.43
CA GLN A 51 -28.06 -19.50 26.85
C GLN A 51 -28.41 -20.94 27.27
N THR A 52 -29.08 -21.65 26.37
CA THR A 52 -29.55 -23.02 26.60
C THR A 52 -28.51 -23.99 26.07
N TYR A 53 -28.13 -24.98 26.88
CA TYR A 53 -27.19 -26.01 26.46
C TYR A 53 -27.84 -26.98 25.46
N SER A 54 -27.10 -27.35 24.41
CA SER A 54 -27.52 -28.42 23.50
C SER A 54 -27.52 -29.78 24.20
N SER A 55 -28.15 -30.78 23.60
CA SER A 55 -28.08 -32.19 24.05
C SER A 55 -26.67 -32.80 24.01
N ARG A 56 -25.67 -32.07 23.49
CA ARG A 56 -24.24 -32.42 23.52
C ARG A 56 -23.41 -31.52 24.46
N GLY A 57 -24.06 -30.71 25.31
CA GLY A 57 -23.40 -29.92 26.35
C GLY A 57 -22.71 -28.64 25.85
N THR A 58 -22.99 -28.18 24.64
CA THR A 58 -22.47 -26.90 24.11
C THR A 58 -23.40 -25.73 24.44
N LEU A 59 -22.83 -24.57 24.77
CA LEU A 59 -23.57 -23.31 24.92
C LEU A 59 -24.16 -22.85 23.57
N GLY A 60 -25.28 -22.12 23.63
CA GLY A 60 -26.19 -21.87 22.50
C GLY A 60 -25.67 -21.13 21.26
N ASN A 61 -24.40 -20.70 21.23
CA ASN A 61 -23.77 -20.16 20.02
C ASN A 61 -22.98 -21.26 19.30
N ALA A 62 -23.69 -21.98 18.41
CA ALA A 62 -23.13 -23.05 17.59
C ALA A 62 -21.86 -22.56 16.85
N GLN A 63 -20.75 -23.27 17.06
CA GLN A 63 -19.48 -22.92 16.41
C GLN A 63 -19.53 -23.29 14.92
N PRO A 64 -19.06 -22.42 14.02
CA PRO A 64 -19.06 -22.71 12.59
C PRO A 64 -18.21 -23.95 12.28
N ARG A 65 -18.80 -24.91 11.55
CA ARG A 65 -18.05 -26.03 10.99
C ARG A 65 -17.36 -25.58 9.70
N TYR A 66 -16.13 -26.02 9.51
CA TYR A 66 -15.41 -25.84 8.25
C TYR A 66 -15.27 -27.16 7.50
N VAL A 67 -15.43 -27.13 6.18
CA VAL A 67 -15.16 -28.24 5.26
C VAL A 67 -13.95 -27.85 4.41
N TRP A 68 -12.96 -28.74 4.36
CA TRP A 68 -11.68 -28.52 3.69
C TRP A 68 -11.63 -29.19 2.32
N GLU A 69 -10.82 -28.65 1.41
CA GLU A 69 -10.50 -29.24 0.11
C GLU A 69 -9.60 -30.47 0.24
N GLN A 70 -8.62 -30.39 1.15
CA GLN A 70 -7.72 -31.48 1.49
C GLN A 70 -7.60 -31.60 3.01
N ASP A 71 -7.74 -32.81 3.55
CA ASP A 71 -7.52 -33.07 4.98
C ASP A 71 -6.00 -33.14 5.23
N SER A 72 -5.42 -31.99 5.55
CA SER A 72 -3.97 -31.80 5.72
C SER A 72 -3.66 -31.04 7.02
N ILE A 73 -2.55 -31.44 7.65
CA ILE A 73 -1.98 -30.82 8.86
C ILE A 73 -0.69 -30.04 8.58
N ASP A 74 -0.45 -29.68 7.31
CA ASP A 74 0.67 -28.81 6.93
C ASP A 74 0.55 -27.38 7.50
N LYS A 75 1.67 -26.64 7.44
CA LYS A 75 1.73 -25.24 7.91
C LYS A 75 0.63 -24.37 7.30
N LEU A 76 0.39 -24.51 6.00
CA LEU A 76 -0.56 -23.69 5.25
C LEU A 76 -1.99 -23.91 5.75
N SER A 77 -2.39 -25.16 5.94
CA SER A 77 -3.70 -25.55 6.46
C SER A 77 -3.89 -25.10 7.92
N MET A 78 -2.84 -25.19 8.76
CA MET A 78 -2.85 -24.63 10.11
C MET A 78 -2.99 -23.10 10.13
N HIS A 79 -2.27 -22.38 9.24
CA HIS A 79 -2.44 -20.94 9.10
C HIS A 79 -3.85 -20.58 8.65
N MET A 80 -4.38 -21.23 7.61
CA MET A 80 -5.75 -21.03 7.11
C MET A 80 -6.82 -21.29 8.18
N LEU A 81 -6.62 -22.24 9.10
CA LEU A 81 -7.55 -22.53 10.21
C LEU A 81 -7.62 -21.38 11.23
N GLY A 82 -6.54 -20.61 11.38
CA GLY A 82 -6.53 -19.33 12.08
C GLY A 82 -7.20 -18.24 11.24
N SER A 83 -6.71 -18.03 10.02
CA SER A 83 -7.14 -16.95 9.14
C SER A 83 -8.63 -16.97 8.80
N ILE A 84 -9.24 -18.14 8.54
CA ILE A 84 -10.67 -18.19 8.14
C ILE A 84 -11.62 -17.63 9.21
N LYS A 85 -11.20 -17.65 10.48
CA LYS A 85 -11.91 -17.12 11.66
C LYS A 85 -11.66 -15.62 11.89
N GLY A 86 -10.84 -14.97 11.07
CA GLY A 86 -10.59 -13.54 11.15
C GLY A 86 -11.82 -12.72 10.71
N ASN A 87 -12.11 -11.64 11.44
CA ASN A 87 -13.26 -10.77 11.15
C ASN A 87 -12.94 -9.63 10.16
N SER A 88 -11.70 -9.53 9.67
CA SER A 88 -11.25 -8.50 8.72
C SER A 88 -10.35 -9.09 7.64
N THR A 89 -10.30 -8.48 6.46
CA THR A 89 -9.50 -8.97 5.32
C THR A 89 -8.01 -9.13 5.67
N ALA A 90 -7.45 -8.24 6.50
CA ALA A 90 -6.10 -8.40 7.04
C ALA A 90 -5.92 -9.70 7.83
N ALA A 91 -6.82 -9.99 8.78
CA ALA A 91 -6.77 -11.22 9.59
C ALA A 91 -6.98 -12.48 8.71
N ARG A 92 -7.86 -12.40 7.70
CA ARG A 92 -8.14 -13.52 6.78
C ARG A 92 -7.03 -13.77 5.74
N PHE A 93 -6.07 -12.85 5.58
CA PHE A 93 -4.86 -13.06 4.76
C PHE A 93 -3.54 -13.08 5.58
N GLN A 94 -3.61 -13.02 6.91
CA GLN A 94 -2.43 -12.93 7.78
C GLN A 94 -1.55 -14.18 7.70
N GLY A 95 -0.33 -14.03 7.16
CA GLY A 95 0.67 -15.09 7.02
C GLY A 95 0.47 -16.05 5.84
N LEU A 96 -0.65 -15.95 5.10
CA LEU A 96 -0.95 -16.89 4.02
C LEU A 96 -0.04 -16.76 2.80
N GLY A 97 0.40 -15.55 2.46
CA GLY A 97 1.35 -15.32 1.36
C GLY A 97 2.71 -15.98 1.65
N THR A 98 3.22 -15.85 2.87
CA THR A 98 4.44 -16.56 3.30
C THR A 98 4.21 -18.06 3.32
N ALA A 99 3.16 -18.54 4.00
CA ALA A 99 2.92 -19.98 4.17
C ALA A 99 2.66 -20.72 2.84
N LEU A 100 1.97 -20.08 1.89
CA LEU A 100 1.72 -20.63 0.56
C LEU A 100 3.00 -20.74 -0.27
N MET A 101 3.85 -19.70 -0.24
CA MET A 101 5.11 -19.70 -0.97
C MET A 101 6.14 -20.66 -0.33
N GLU A 102 6.19 -20.74 1.01
CA GLU A 102 6.96 -21.78 1.71
C GLU A 102 6.49 -23.20 1.33
N GLN A 103 5.18 -23.45 1.28
CA GLN A 103 4.64 -24.77 0.93
C GLN A 103 4.93 -25.14 -0.53
N LEU A 104 4.85 -24.18 -1.47
CA LEU A 104 5.25 -24.38 -2.87
C LEU A 104 6.74 -24.75 -2.98
N VAL A 105 7.62 -24.05 -2.26
CA VAL A 105 9.06 -24.32 -2.25
C VAL A 105 9.38 -25.68 -1.60
N ALA A 106 8.73 -26.01 -0.48
CA ALA A 106 8.88 -27.31 0.19
C ALA A 106 8.44 -28.48 -0.70
N ASN A 107 7.41 -28.30 -1.52
CA ASN A 107 6.94 -29.27 -2.50
C ASN A 107 7.70 -29.21 -3.84
N GLY A 108 8.84 -28.51 -3.92
CA GLY A 108 9.69 -28.45 -5.12
C GLY A 108 9.03 -27.81 -6.34
N GLY A 109 8.10 -26.86 -6.13
CA GLY A 109 7.33 -26.22 -7.19
C GLY A 109 6.11 -27.01 -7.67
N GLN A 110 5.77 -28.14 -7.05
CA GLN A 110 4.52 -28.84 -7.35
C GLN A 110 3.30 -28.05 -6.84
N ARG A 111 2.19 -28.15 -7.59
CA ARG A 111 0.95 -27.41 -7.33
C ARG A 111 0.46 -27.57 -5.88
N VAL A 112 0.20 -26.45 -5.24
CA VAL A 112 -0.46 -26.36 -3.92
C VAL A 112 -1.88 -25.84 -4.13
N SER A 113 -2.87 -26.46 -3.51
CA SER A 113 -4.27 -26.01 -3.54
C SER A 113 -4.94 -26.41 -2.25
N GLN A 114 -5.52 -25.44 -1.54
CA GLN A 114 -6.29 -25.69 -0.32
C GLN A 114 -7.43 -24.67 -0.25
N SER A 115 -8.57 -25.08 0.28
CA SER A 115 -9.68 -24.17 0.60
C SER A 115 -10.49 -24.68 1.78
N ALA A 116 -11.10 -23.74 2.51
CA ALA A 116 -12.00 -24.01 3.61
C ALA A 116 -13.29 -23.21 3.40
N LEU A 117 -14.42 -23.91 3.54
CA LEU A 117 -15.77 -23.35 3.44
C LEU A 117 -16.49 -23.53 4.78
N GLN A 118 -17.10 -22.46 5.27
CA GLN A 118 -17.97 -22.46 6.43
C GLN A 118 -19.33 -23.07 6.07
N VAL A 119 -19.79 -24.01 6.88
CA VAL A 119 -21.08 -24.71 6.68
C VAL A 119 -21.90 -24.70 7.97
N GLY A 120 -23.23 -24.68 7.83
CA GLY A 120 -24.14 -24.86 8.96
C GLY A 120 -24.05 -26.29 9.52
N GLU A 121 -24.30 -26.46 10.83
CA GLU A 121 -24.12 -27.75 11.52
C GLU A 121 -24.83 -28.94 10.84
N ASN A 122 -25.99 -28.70 10.23
CA ASN A 122 -26.85 -29.72 9.63
C ASN A 122 -26.78 -29.75 8.08
N SER A 123 -25.80 -29.08 7.47
CA SER A 123 -25.64 -29.03 6.01
C SER A 123 -24.69 -30.13 5.51
N GLU A 124 -25.22 -31.29 5.11
CA GLU A 124 -24.47 -32.22 4.26
C GLU A 124 -24.36 -31.64 2.83
N ILE A 125 -23.16 -31.21 2.46
CA ILE A 125 -22.88 -30.69 1.12
C ILE A 125 -22.38 -31.84 0.25
N ALA A 126 -23.14 -32.19 -0.79
CA ALA A 126 -22.75 -33.22 -1.75
C ALA A 126 -21.40 -32.87 -2.42
N PRO A 127 -20.47 -33.81 -2.65
CA PRO A 127 -19.12 -33.51 -3.12
C PRO A 127 -19.05 -32.67 -4.41
N ALA A 128 -19.96 -32.88 -5.36
CA ALA A 128 -20.04 -32.08 -6.59
C ALA A 128 -20.47 -30.62 -6.35
N LEU A 129 -21.32 -30.38 -5.33
CA LEU A 129 -21.72 -29.03 -4.92
C LEU A 129 -20.59 -28.34 -4.15
N LEU A 130 -19.86 -29.09 -3.31
CA LEU A 130 -18.68 -28.60 -2.60
C LEU A 130 -17.60 -28.13 -3.59
N ALA A 131 -17.26 -28.96 -4.58
CA ALA A 131 -16.30 -28.61 -5.63
C ALA A 131 -16.73 -27.36 -6.43
N LEU A 132 -18.03 -27.22 -6.73
CA LEU A 132 -18.58 -26.02 -7.39
C LEU A 132 -18.46 -24.76 -6.50
N GLN A 133 -18.69 -24.89 -5.18
CA GLN A 133 -18.51 -23.78 -4.23
C GLN A 133 -17.03 -23.39 -4.09
N GLN A 134 -16.12 -24.35 -4.05
CA GLN A 134 -14.66 -24.11 -4.02
C GLN A 134 -14.17 -23.42 -5.30
N SER A 135 -14.66 -23.85 -6.48
CA SER A 135 -14.39 -23.18 -7.76
C SER A 135 -14.90 -21.74 -7.76
N ARG A 136 -16.15 -21.51 -7.36
CA ARG A 136 -16.75 -20.17 -7.27
C ARG A 136 -16.05 -19.25 -6.27
N LEU A 137 -15.52 -19.79 -5.17
CA LEU A 137 -14.74 -19.01 -4.21
C LEU A 137 -13.45 -18.45 -4.83
N ARG A 138 -12.81 -19.19 -5.76
CA ARG A 138 -11.62 -18.72 -6.50
C ARG A 138 -12.01 -17.75 -7.63
N GLU A 139 -13.11 -18.03 -8.33
CA GLU A 139 -13.57 -17.24 -9.48
C GLU A 139 -14.25 -15.91 -9.10
N HIS A 140 -14.95 -15.87 -7.96
CA HIS A 140 -15.82 -14.75 -7.55
C HIS A 140 -15.58 -14.33 -6.08
N ALA A 141 -14.33 -14.39 -5.61
CA ALA A 141 -13.97 -13.93 -4.27
C ALA A 141 -14.36 -12.45 -4.06
N SER A 142 -14.90 -12.14 -2.88
CA SER A 142 -15.18 -10.76 -2.46
C SER A 142 -13.88 -9.93 -2.36
N ASN A 143 -12.80 -10.58 -1.93
CA ASN A 143 -11.43 -10.06 -1.92
C ASN A 143 -10.49 -11.10 -2.54
N SER A 144 -9.59 -10.70 -3.43
CA SER A 144 -8.53 -11.56 -3.97
C SER A 144 -7.19 -10.85 -4.09
N ILE A 145 -6.11 -11.60 -3.95
CA ILE A 145 -4.74 -11.15 -4.19
C ILE A 145 -4.03 -12.23 -5.00
N THR A 146 -3.37 -11.86 -6.10
CA THR A 146 -2.58 -12.79 -6.92
C THR A 146 -1.18 -12.25 -7.17
N LEU A 147 -0.23 -13.16 -7.39
CA LEU A 147 1.15 -12.87 -7.76
C LEU A 147 1.59 -13.85 -8.85
N ASN A 148 2.03 -13.30 -9.99
CA ASN A 148 2.68 -14.01 -11.07
C ASN A 148 4.16 -13.63 -11.10
N LEU A 149 5.05 -14.61 -11.26
CA LEU A 149 6.49 -14.41 -11.42
C LEU A 149 6.95 -15.15 -12.68
N THR A 150 7.56 -14.44 -13.62
CA THR A 150 8.22 -15.03 -14.79
C THR A 150 9.68 -15.29 -14.43
N THR A 151 10.10 -16.54 -14.57
CA THR A 151 11.47 -16.97 -14.23
C THR A 151 12.44 -16.84 -15.40
N ALA A 152 13.74 -16.84 -15.12
CA ALA A 152 14.79 -16.86 -16.14
C ALA A 152 14.81 -18.16 -16.96
N SER A 153 14.35 -19.29 -16.41
CA SER A 153 14.13 -20.53 -17.16
C SER A 153 12.88 -20.52 -18.07
N GLY A 154 12.04 -19.48 -17.98
CA GLY A 154 10.81 -19.35 -18.75
C GLY A 154 9.55 -19.96 -18.10
N ALA A 155 9.70 -20.64 -16.96
CA ALA A 155 8.54 -21.05 -16.16
C ALA A 155 7.82 -19.84 -15.56
N THR A 156 6.50 -19.93 -15.42
CA THR A 156 5.66 -18.95 -14.73
C THR A 156 5.15 -19.53 -13.43
N VAL A 157 5.50 -18.91 -12.31
CA VAL A 157 4.93 -19.20 -11.00
C VAL A 157 3.68 -18.34 -10.82
N LYS A 158 2.58 -18.94 -10.39
CA LYS A 158 1.33 -18.26 -10.07
C LYS A 158 0.96 -18.56 -8.63
N LEU A 159 0.50 -17.55 -7.90
CA LEU A 159 -0.04 -17.66 -6.55
C LEU A 159 -1.35 -16.87 -6.47
N GLY A 160 -2.33 -17.40 -5.74
CA GLY A 160 -3.61 -16.75 -5.49
C GLY A 160 -4.10 -16.95 -4.06
N LEU A 161 -4.65 -15.89 -3.48
CA LEU A 161 -5.32 -15.84 -2.19
C LEU A 161 -6.74 -15.28 -2.40
N TYR A 162 -7.76 -16.00 -1.92
CA TYR A 162 -9.16 -15.76 -2.24
C TYR A 162 -10.01 -15.80 -0.98
N ASN A 163 -10.75 -14.72 -0.73
CA ASN A 163 -11.46 -14.47 0.51
C ASN A 163 -12.89 -14.00 0.20
N GLY A 164 -13.86 -14.87 0.44
CA GLY A 164 -15.29 -14.60 0.31
C GLY A 164 -16.01 -14.73 1.66
N GLU A 165 -17.24 -14.23 1.74
CA GLU A 165 -18.08 -14.20 2.95
C GLU A 165 -17.98 -15.47 3.80
N GLN A 166 -18.18 -16.64 3.19
CA GLN A 166 -18.25 -17.94 3.85
C GLN A 166 -17.00 -18.80 3.62
N GLY A 167 -15.89 -18.26 3.08
CA GLY A 167 -14.77 -19.11 2.67
C GLY A 167 -13.43 -18.41 2.46
N LEU A 168 -12.37 -19.22 2.52
CA LEU A 168 -10.99 -18.84 2.31
C LEU A 168 -10.30 -19.91 1.46
N ALA A 169 -9.65 -19.52 0.37
CA ALA A 169 -8.95 -20.42 -0.54
C ALA A 169 -7.58 -19.86 -0.95
N VAL A 170 -6.65 -20.77 -1.23
CA VAL A 170 -5.29 -20.47 -1.69
C VAL A 170 -4.89 -21.45 -2.78
N ASP A 171 -4.14 -20.99 -3.78
CA ASP A 171 -3.47 -21.86 -4.75
C ASP A 171 -2.10 -21.33 -5.16
N ALA A 172 -1.19 -22.24 -5.48
CA ALA A 172 0.07 -21.93 -6.13
C ALA A 172 0.39 -23.00 -7.17
N ASP A 173 0.87 -22.57 -8.34
CA ASP A 173 1.01 -23.42 -9.53
C ASP A 173 2.23 -22.97 -10.35
N VAL A 174 2.94 -23.93 -10.96
CA VAL A 174 4.07 -23.65 -11.86
C VAL A 174 3.69 -24.12 -13.26
N GLN A 175 3.78 -23.21 -14.22
CA GLN A 175 3.33 -23.42 -15.60
C GLN A 175 4.47 -23.15 -16.58
N GLY A 176 4.50 -23.84 -17.72
CA GLY A 176 5.50 -23.63 -18.77
C GLY A 176 6.91 -24.20 -18.51
N GLY A 177 7.18 -24.76 -17.33
CA GLY A 177 8.47 -25.38 -17.00
C GLY A 177 8.50 -25.94 -15.58
N THR A 178 9.71 -26.20 -15.08
CA THR A 178 10.00 -26.63 -13.70
C THR A 178 11.05 -25.72 -13.09
N LEU A 179 10.94 -25.42 -11.80
CA LEU A 179 11.87 -24.52 -11.11
C LEU A 179 13.20 -25.22 -10.77
N SER A 180 14.30 -24.50 -10.97
CA SER A 180 15.63 -24.84 -10.45
C SER A 180 15.72 -24.68 -8.92
N ALA A 181 16.78 -25.21 -8.32
CA ALA A 181 17.04 -25.04 -6.88
C ALA A 181 17.29 -23.56 -6.53
N GLU A 182 17.88 -22.81 -7.46
CA GLU A 182 18.16 -21.39 -7.38
C GLU A 182 16.88 -20.56 -7.44
N GLU A 183 15.97 -20.84 -8.38
CA GLU A 183 14.65 -20.19 -8.48
C GLU A 183 13.75 -20.53 -7.27
N LEU A 184 13.76 -21.79 -6.80
CA LEU A 184 13.06 -22.19 -5.56
C LEU A 184 13.58 -21.44 -4.33
N LYS A 185 14.89 -21.26 -4.22
CA LYS A 185 15.52 -20.45 -3.17
C LYS A 185 15.16 -18.96 -3.32
N GLY A 186 15.08 -18.46 -4.56
CA GLY A 186 14.62 -17.10 -4.87
C GLY A 186 13.17 -16.85 -4.46
N LEU A 187 12.26 -17.81 -4.66
CA LEU A 187 10.89 -17.71 -4.13
C LEU A 187 10.90 -17.60 -2.61
N ALA A 188 11.70 -18.40 -1.91
CA ALA A 188 11.77 -18.37 -0.46
C ALA A 188 12.22 -17.00 0.12
N THR A 189 13.01 -16.20 -0.62
CA THR A 189 13.35 -14.83 -0.17
C THR A 189 12.23 -13.82 -0.45
N LEU A 190 11.44 -14.00 -1.51
CA LEU A 190 10.31 -13.14 -1.86
C LEU A 190 9.09 -13.32 -0.93
N ALA A 191 8.94 -14.50 -0.30
CA ALA A 191 7.78 -14.86 0.52
C ALA A 191 7.38 -13.80 1.56
N ASN A 192 8.35 -13.28 2.31
CA ASN A 192 8.11 -12.22 3.30
C ASN A 192 7.77 -10.87 2.65
N GLY A 193 8.34 -10.56 1.48
CA GLY A 193 8.01 -9.34 0.73
C GLY A 193 6.58 -9.37 0.18
N PHE A 194 6.12 -10.53 -0.29
CA PHE A 194 4.73 -10.73 -0.71
C PHE A 194 3.77 -10.59 0.49
N GLN A 195 4.08 -11.18 1.64
CA GLN A 195 3.25 -11.01 2.84
C GLN A 195 3.26 -9.56 3.37
N SER A 196 4.39 -8.83 3.30
CA SER A 196 4.41 -7.40 3.60
C SER A 196 3.48 -6.62 2.68
N ALA A 197 3.54 -6.84 1.36
CA ALA A 197 2.64 -6.18 0.41
C ALA A 197 1.15 -6.49 0.70
N ILE A 198 0.81 -7.74 1.01
CA ILE A 198 -0.52 -8.15 1.47
C ILE A 198 -0.93 -7.40 2.74
N ASN A 199 -0.08 -7.38 3.76
CA ASN A 199 -0.35 -6.71 5.04
C ASN A 199 -0.58 -5.21 4.83
N GLY A 200 0.24 -4.55 4.01
CA GLY A 200 0.13 -3.13 3.67
C GLY A 200 -1.22 -2.78 3.03
N LEU A 201 -1.60 -3.52 1.98
CA LEU A 201 -2.81 -3.28 1.20
C LEU A 201 -4.12 -3.58 1.96
N THR A 202 -4.07 -4.38 3.03
CA THR A 202 -5.25 -4.89 3.76
C THR A 202 -5.47 -4.26 5.14
N GLN A 203 -4.56 -3.40 5.61
CA GLN A 203 -4.76 -2.57 6.81
C GLN A 203 -5.94 -1.60 6.65
N GLU A 204 -6.60 -1.25 7.76
CA GLU A 204 -7.73 -0.30 7.80
C GLU A 204 -7.37 1.06 7.19
N THR A 205 -6.15 1.51 7.44
CA THR A 205 -5.46 2.58 6.71
C THR A 205 -4.42 1.92 5.80
N PRO A 206 -4.66 1.82 4.48
CA PRO A 206 -3.72 1.14 3.57
C PRO A 206 -2.35 1.83 3.54
N SER A 207 -1.30 1.02 3.42
CA SER A 207 0.09 1.45 3.19
C SER A 207 0.74 0.59 2.12
N LEU A 208 1.72 1.12 1.37
CA LEU A 208 2.47 0.31 0.41
C LEU A 208 3.73 -0.25 1.08
N GLN A 209 3.83 -1.57 1.14
CA GLN A 209 4.93 -2.29 1.80
C GLN A 209 5.64 -3.22 0.82
N LEU A 210 6.04 -2.65 -0.32
CA LEU A 210 6.54 -3.36 -1.51
C LEU A 210 8.06 -3.58 -1.49
N GLY A 211 8.81 -2.84 -0.67
CA GLY A 211 10.28 -2.71 -0.76
C GLY A 211 11.13 -3.99 -0.68
N ALA A 212 10.60 -5.12 -0.23
CA ALA A 212 11.25 -6.43 -0.32
C ALA A 212 10.81 -7.25 -1.56
N LEU A 213 9.57 -7.07 -2.02
CA LEU A 213 9.03 -7.68 -3.24
C LEU A 213 9.62 -7.04 -4.51
N LEU A 214 9.95 -5.74 -4.45
CA LEU A 214 10.59 -5.00 -5.54
C LEU A 214 12.10 -5.31 -5.69
N LYS A 215 12.72 -6.00 -4.73
CA LYS A 215 14.13 -6.44 -4.80
C LYS A 215 14.22 -7.81 -5.50
N LEU A 216 13.58 -7.89 -6.65
CA LEU A 216 13.54 -9.07 -7.49
C LEU A 216 14.93 -9.34 -8.07
N ASP A 217 15.45 -10.54 -7.88
CA ASP A 217 16.70 -10.95 -8.53
C ASP A 217 16.43 -11.19 -10.02
N GLN A 218 16.82 -10.23 -10.86
CA GLN A 218 16.63 -10.27 -12.32
C GLN A 218 17.44 -11.39 -13.00
N THR A 219 18.36 -12.06 -12.31
CA THR A 219 19.03 -13.26 -12.82
C THR A 219 18.20 -14.54 -12.64
N LEU A 220 17.20 -14.51 -11.74
CA LEU A 220 16.28 -15.62 -11.45
C LEU A 220 14.86 -15.36 -11.97
N PHE A 221 14.42 -14.10 -11.98
CA PHE A 221 13.06 -13.71 -12.37
C PHE A 221 13.08 -12.50 -13.31
N THR A 222 12.64 -12.72 -14.55
CA THR A 222 12.61 -11.68 -15.60
C THR A 222 11.41 -10.75 -15.49
N GLY A 223 10.38 -11.11 -14.70
CA GLY A 223 9.22 -10.25 -14.49
C GLY A 223 8.34 -10.65 -13.31
N LEU A 224 7.57 -9.69 -12.82
CA LEU A 224 6.65 -9.79 -11.69
C LEU A 224 5.34 -9.05 -12.04
N GLN A 225 4.21 -9.66 -11.72
CA GLN A 225 2.92 -8.97 -11.66
C GLN A 225 2.18 -9.35 -10.37
N MET A 226 1.79 -8.36 -9.57
CA MET A 226 0.91 -8.54 -8.42
C MET A 226 -0.40 -7.80 -8.65
N ASN A 227 -1.53 -8.46 -8.41
CA ASN A 227 -2.86 -7.85 -8.45
C ASN A 227 -3.57 -8.02 -7.11
N ALA A 228 -4.36 -7.02 -6.73
CA ALA A 228 -5.34 -7.18 -5.65
C ALA A 228 -6.68 -6.54 -6.03
N ARG A 229 -7.75 -7.14 -5.53
CA ARG A 229 -9.12 -6.65 -5.55
C ARG A 229 -9.65 -6.81 -4.14
N LEU A 230 -9.84 -5.72 -3.41
CA LEU A 230 -10.17 -5.72 -1.99
C LEU A 230 -11.44 -4.92 -1.75
N GLN A 231 -12.23 -5.33 -0.77
CA GLN A 231 -13.30 -4.51 -0.20
C GLN A 231 -12.77 -3.72 0.99
N THR A 232 -13.06 -2.44 1.01
CA THR A 232 -12.80 -1.55 2.15
C THR A 232 -13.76 -1.86 3.31
N SER A 233 -13.53 -1.23 4.47
CA SER A 233 -14.49 -1.24 5.60
C SER A 233 -15.84 -0.61 5.26
N SER A 234 -15.91 0.26 4.25
CA SER A 234 -17.16 0.79 3.66
C SER A 234 -17.85 -0.17 2.68
N GLY A 235 -17.25 -1.34 2.38
CA GLY A 235 -17.75 -2.31 1.40
C GLY A 235 -17.46 -1.94 -0.06
N GLU A 236 -16.84 -0.79 -0.30
CA GLU A 236 -16.46 -0.28 -1.61
C GLU A 236 -15.22 -0.99 -2.16
N LEU A 237 -14.96 -0.85 -3.46
CA LEU A 237 -13.88 -1.58 -4.12
C LEU A 237 -12.57 -0.79 -4.19
N GLN A 238 -11.49 -1.39 -3.72
CA GLN A 238 -10.11 -1.00 -3.98
C GLN A 238 -9.46 -2.03 -4.92
N THR A 239 -8.71 -1.58 -5.92
CA THR A 239 -7.91 -2.44 -6.81
C THR A 239 -6.46 -1.96 -6.88
N PHE A 240 -5.56 -2.92 -7.04
CA PHE A 240 -4.11 -2.72 -7.15
C PHE A 240 -3.57 -3.56 -8.31
N ASP A 241 -2.67 -2.98 -9.11
CA ASP A 241 -1.82 -3.65 -10.07
C ASP A 241 -0.39 -3.12 -9.87
N LEU A 242 0.56 -4.04 -9.78
CA LEU A 242 2.00 -3.77 -9.80
C LEU A 242 2.59 -4.68 -10.87
N ARG A 243 3.35 -4.11 -11.80
CA ARG A 243 4.09 -4.83 -12.84
C ARG A 243 5.54 -4.35 -12.84
N MET A 244 6.47 -5.28 -13.02
CA MET A 244 7.89 -4.97 -13.11
C MET A 244 8.59 -6.01 -13.97
N ASP A 245 9.55 -5.58 -14.78
CA ASP A 245 10.49 -6.44 -15.48
C ASP A 245 11.90 -5.82 -15.50
N GLY A 246 12.76 -6.23 -16.43
CA GLY A 246 14.10 -5.65 -16.63
C GLY A 246 14.11 -4.24 -17.22
N SER A 247 12.94 -3.72 -17.64
CA SER A 247 12.80 -2.47 -18.39
C SER A 247 11.83 -1.46 -17.78
N THR A 248 10.68 -1.90 -17.25
CA THR A 248 9.68 -0.98 -16.67
C THR A 248 9.27 -1.35 -15.24
N ARG A 249 8.70 -0.37 -14.54
CA ARG A 249 8.00 -0.56 -13.25
C ARG A 249 6.70 0.24 -13.29
N ASN A 250 5.56 -0.43 -13.26
CA ASN A 250 4.24 0.17 -13.38
C ASN A 250 3.43 -0.16 -12.12
N LEU A 251 2.76 0.82 -11.54
CA LEU A 251 1.90 0.66 -10.36
C LEU A 251 0.62 1.47 -10.54
N LYS A 252 -0.52 0.81 -10.34
CA LYS A 252 -1.83 1.46 -10.29
C LYS A 252 -2.57 1.05 -9.02
N LEU A 253 -3.09 2.04 -8.30
CA LEU A 253 -4.04 1.86 -7.20
C LEU A 253 -5.29 2.67 -7.52
N GLN A 254 -6.47 2.06 -7.38
CA GLN A 254 -7.77 2.73 -7.47
C GLN A 254 -8.56 2.38 -6.21
N GLY A 255 -9.18 3.36 -5.58
CA GLY A 255 -10.10 3.13 -4.46
C GLY A 255 -11.13 4.26 -4.34
N PRO A 256 -11.93 4.26 -3.27
CA PRO A 256 -13.00 5.25 -3.05
C PRO A 256 -12.48 6.69 -3.01
N SER A 257 -11.31 6.91 -2.40
CA SER A 257 -10.71 8.24 -2.27
C SER A 257 -10.06 8.77 -3.56
N GLY A 258 -9.81 7.92 -4.56
CA GLY A 258 -9.16 8.33 -5.81
C GLY A 258 -8.31 7.26 -6.49
N GLN A 259 -7.54 7.70 -7.50
CA GLN A 259 -6.57 6.91 -8.26
C GLN A 259 -5.14 7.39 -8.00
N ILE A 260 -4.19 6.45 -8.04
CA ILE A 260 -2.75 6.64 -8.17
C ILE A 260 -2.28 5.82 -9.37
N GLN A 261 -1.40 6.38 -10.20
CA GLN A 261 -0.72 5.66 -11.27
C GLN A 261 0.73 6.16 -11.41
N LEU A 262 1.69 5.24 -11.45
CA LEU A 262 3.11 5.50 -11.68
C LEU A 262 3.63 4.52 -12.72
N ASP A 263 4.32 5.02 -13.72
CA ASP A 263 4.94 4.25 -14.81
C ASP A 263 6.39 4.71 -14.94
N LEU A 264 7.38 3.84 -14.74
CA LEU A 264 8.81 4.14 -14.79
C LEU A 264 9.48 3.33 -15.93
N ASP A 265 10.41 3.96 -16.67
CA ASP A 265 11.30 3.35 -17.64
C ASP A 265 12.75 3.37 -17.13
N THR A 266 13.35 2.18 -16.96
CA THR A 266 14.72 2.00 -16.46
C THR A 266 15.71 1.56 -17.54
N GLN A 267 15.34 1.58 -18.83
CA GLN A 267 16.27 1.30 -19.95
C GLN A 267 17.46 2.28 -20.02
N GLY A 268 17.28 3.50 -19.49
CA GLY A 268 18.34 4.52 -19.35
C GLY A 268 19.43 4.21 -18.31
N GLY A 269 19.71 2.93 -17.98
CA GLY A 269 20.56 2.51 -16.86
C GLY A 269 21.97 3.12 -16.76
N VAL A 270 22.53 3.62 -17.87
CA VAL A 270 23.84 4.31 -17.93
C VAL A 270 23.75 5.77 -17.47
N VAL A 271 22.60 6.44 -17.65
CA VAL A 271 22.36 7.84 -17.21
C VAL A 271 21.68 7.94 -15.84
N LEU A 272 21.32 6.81 -15.21
CA LEU A 272 20.94 6.78 -13.80
C LEU A 272 22.08 7.31 -12.91
N GLY A 273 21.74 8.10 -11.90
CA GLY A 273 22.69 8.71 -10.98
C GLY A 273 23.33 7.73 -10.00
N ASN A 274 24.24 8.24 -9.18
CA ASN A 274 24.66 7.53 -7.97
C ASN A 274 23.51 7.50 -6.93
N GLN A 275 23.67 6.74 -5.85
CA GLN A 275 22.66 6.62 -4.79
C GLN A 275 22.29 7.95 -4.13
N GLN A 276 23.27 8.80 -3.81
CA GLN A 276 23.06 10.09 -3.18
C GLN A 276 22.29 11.05 -4.10
N GLN A 277 22.60 11.06 -5.40
CA GLN A 277 21.91 11.85 -6.42
C GLN A 277 20.43 11.45 -6.53
N ARG A 278 20.13 10.14 -6.63
CA ARG A 278 18.74 9.65 -6.62
C ARG A 278 18.00 9.99 -5.34
N GLN A 279 18.59 9.75 -4.17
CA GLN A 279 17.92 10.02 -2.90
C GLN A 279 17.62 11.52 -2.71
N ALA A 280 18.52 12.41 -3.17
CA ALA A 280 18.25 13.84 -3.23
C ALA A 280 17.11 14.20 -4.20
N ALA A 281 17.09 13.59 -5.40
CA ALA A 281 16.03 13.81 -6.38
C ALA A 281 14.65 13.28 -5.91
N VAL A 282 14.58 12.08 -5.32
CA VAL A 282 13.37 11.57 -4.67
C VAL A 282 12.91 12.55 -3.58
N SER A 283 13.80 13.00 -2.70
CA SER A 283 13.48 13.96 -1.64
C SER A 283 12.93 15.29 -2.18
N ASN A 284 13.49 15.81 -3.28
CA ASN A 284 12.97 16.98 -3.99
C ASN A 284 11.54 16.76 -4.49
N TYR A 285 11.29 15.64 -5.20
CA TYR A 285 9.95 15.32 -5.70
C TYR A 285 8.94 15.12 -4.55
N LEU A 286 9.28 14.37 -3.50
CA LEU A 286 8.43 14.18 -2.31
C LEU A 286 8.07 15.52 -1.64
N SER A 287 9.02 16.46 -1.58
CA SER A 287 8.79 17.82 -1.06
C SER A 287 7.85 18.64 -1.94
N GLN A 288 7.92 18.47 -3.26
CA GLN A 288 6.99 19.10 -4.20
C GLN A 288 5.58 18.49 -4.13
N PHE A 289 5.46 17.18 -3.86
CA PHE A 289 4.19 16.50 -3.68
C PHE A 289 3.46 17.00 -2.42
N ASP A 290 4.19 17.16 -1.30
CA ASP A 290 3.66 17.80 -0.09
C ASP A 290 3.23 19.25 -0.33
N ALA A 291 4.05 20.02 -1.06
CA ALA A 291 3.72 21.41 -1.39
C ALA A 291 2.48 21.53 -2.28
N ALA A 292 2.32 20.64 -3.27
CA ALA A 292 1.14 20.57 -4.14
C ALA A 292 -0.12 20.16 -3.35
N GLN A 293 -0.02 19.17 -2.47
CA GLN A 293 -1.11 18.76 -1.57
C GLN A 293 -1.54 19.94 -0.66
N ALA A 294 -0.58 20.65 -0.07
CA ALA A 294 -0.86 21.76 0.84
C ALA A 294 -1.49 22.97 0.15
N ARG A 295 -1.11 23.27 -1.11
CA ARG A 295 -1.73 24.32 -1.94
C ARG A 295 -3.13 23.90 -2.42
N GLY A 296 -3.25 22.73 -3.05
CA GLY A 296 -4.49 22.25 -3.69
C GLY A 296 -5.50 21.55 -2.77
N LYS A 297 -5.21 21.39 -1.47
CA LYS A 297 -6.09 20.74 -0.48
C LYS A 297 -6.52 19.31 -0.85
N GLY A 298 -5.57 18.55 -1.41
CA GLY A 298 -5.76 17.13 -1.75
C GLY A 298 -5.78 16.20 -0.53
N ASN A 299 -6.38 15.02 -0.69
CA ASN A 299 -6.43 14.00 0.37
C ASN A 299 -5.01 13.57 0.83
N ALA A 300 -4.73 13.74 2.13
CA ALA A 300 -3.41 13.46 2.71
C ALA A 300 -3.05 11.96 2.73
N GLN A 301 -4.00 11.05 2.91
CA GLN A 301 -3.73 9.61 2.89
C GLN A 301 -3.41 9.12 1.48
N LEU A 302 -4.15 9.60 0.47
CA LEU A 302 -3.86 9.33 -0.93
C LEU A 302 -2.49 9.91 -1.33
N MET A 303 -2.12 11.09 -0.83
CA MET A 303 -0.78 11.65 -1.05
C MET A 303 0.33 10.83 -0.36
N THR A 304 0.11 10.31 0.86
CA THR A 304 1.05 9.39 1.50
C THR A 304 1.26 8.13 0.66
N LEU A 305 0.19 7.51 0.15
CA LEU A 305 0.28 6.34 -0.75
C LEU A 305 1.04 6.65 -2.06
N PHE A 306 0.85 7.85 -2.63
CA PHE A 306 1.58 8.30 -3.83
C PHE A 306 3.08 8.48 -3.56
N LYS A 307 3.42 9.09 -2.42
CA LYS A 307 4.80 9.25 -1.92
C LYS A 307 5.48 7.90 -1.64
N ASP A 308 4.76 6.97 -1.00
CA ASP A 308 5.24 5.61 -0.72
C ASP A 308 5.54 4.85 -2.02
N ALA A 309 4.64 4.92 -3.01
CA ALA A 309 4.82 4.31 -4.32
C ALA A 309 6.06 4.89 -5.03
N PHE A 310 6.14 6.22 -5.14
CA PHE A 310 7.22 6.91 -5.84
C PHE A 310 8.59 6.59 -5.23
N SER A 311 8.68 6.65 -3.89
CA SER A 311 9.90 6.33 -3.16
C SER A 311 10.33 4.87 -3.37
N GLN A 312 9.41 3.92 -3.21
CA GLN A 312 9.74 2.49 -3.29
C GLN A 312 10.12 2.04 -4.70
N LEU A 313 9.44 2.50 -5.75
CA LEU A 313 9.74 2.12 -7.14
C LEU A 313 11.08 2.69 -7.63
N ASN A 314 11.48 3.88 -7.17
CA ASN A 314 12.81 4.45 -7.42
C ASN A 314 13.91 3.80 -6.55
N SER A 315 13.57 3.30 -5.36
CA SER A 315 14.56 2.70 -4.43
C SER A 315 15.23 1.42 -4.94
N VAL A 316 14.65 0.74 -5.94
CA VAL A 316 15.20 -0.50 -6.52
C VAL A 316 16.60 -0.26 -7.09
N ASP A 317 16.79 0.89 -7.77
CA ASP A 317 18.04 1.26 -8.42
C ASP A 317 19.17 1.60 -7.46
N ASP A 318 18.93 1.68 -6.15
CA ASP A 318 19.99 1.83 -5.15
C ASP A 318 20.82 0.56 -4.97
N SER A 319 20.21 -0.61 -5.12
CA SER A 319 20.88 -1.92 -5.04
C SER A 319 21.22 -2.55 -6.39
N SER A 320 20.67 -2.03 -7.50
CA SER A 320 20.94 -2.55 -8.84
C SER A 320 22.42 -2.44 -9.25
N PRO A 321 23.04 -3.50 -9.79
CA PRO A 321 24.36 -3.44 -10.43
C PRO A 321 24.37 -2.39 -11.55
N ARG A 322 25.49 -1.66 -11.71
CA ARG A 322 25.62 -0.68 -12.80
C ARG A 322 26.00 -1.37 -14.11
N PRO A 323 25.46 -0.92 -15.26
CA PRO A 323 25.87 -1.42 -16.56
C PRO A 323 27.33 -1.04 -16.86
N ALA A 324 27.95 -1.78 -17.78
CA ALA A 324 29.28 -1.46 -18.29
C ALA A 324 29.31 -0.02 -18.85
N GLY A 325 30.42 0.69 -18.64
CA GLY A 325 30.59 2.07 -19.06
C GLY A 325 29.90 3.13 -18.18
N HIS A 326 29.14 2.77 -17.13
CA HIS A 326 28.52 3.74 -16.21
C HIS A 326 29.55 4.68 -15.56
N GLU A 327 30.77 4.22 -15.31
CA GLU A 327 31.87 5.01 -14.73
C GLU A 327 32.84 5.62 -15.76
N ASP A 328 32.52 5.53 -17.05
CA ASP A 328 33.27 6.25 -18.08
C ASP A 328 33.10 7.76 -17.89
N THR A 329 34.17 8.53 -18.12
CA THR A 329 34.21 9.98 -17.83
C THR A 329 33.03 10.75 -18.45
N ILE A 330 32.71 10.47 -19.71
CA ILE A 330 31.63 11.16 -20.44
C ILE A 330 30.25 10.76 -19.90
N ASN A 331 30.03 9.47 -19.59
CA ASN A 331 28.79 9.01 -18.97
C ASN A 331 28.62 9.56 -17.54
N ARG A 332 29.71 9.74 -16.79
CA ARG A 332 29.64 10.41 -15.47
C ARG A 332 29.29 11.90 -15.60
N TYR A 333 29.86 12.59 -16.58
CA TYR A 333 29.71 14.04 -16.73
C TYR A 333 28.42 14.44 -17.45
N SER A 334 27.83 13.57 -18.29
CA SER A 334 26.50 13.78 -18.85
C SER A 334 25.38 13.69 -17.81
N ARG A 335 25.60 12.96 -16.71
CA ARG A 335 24.67 12.90 -15.56
C ARG A 335 24.65 14.16 -14.70
N SER A 336 25.55 15.12 -14.91
CA SER A 336 25.75 16.22 -13.96
C SER A 336 24.59 17.22 -13.85
N LEU A 337 23.78 17.41 -14.90
CA LEU A 337 22.56 18.25 -14.87
C LEU A 337 21.27 17.43 -14.89
N LEU A 338 21.33 16.14 -14.52
CA LEU A 338 20.16 15.25 -14.44
C LEU A 338 19.72 15.07 -12.98
N SER A 339 18.48 14.65 -12.78
CA SER A 339 18.00 14.10 -11.49
C SER A 339 18.72 12.81 -11.08
N GLY A 340 19.22 12.05 -12.07
CA GLY A 340 19.73 10.69 -11.87
C GLY A 340 18.66 9.64 -11.56
N LEU A 341 17.37 9.99 -11.57
CA LEU A 341 16.27 9.02 -11.51
C LEU A 341 16.07 8.34 -12.87
N ALA A 342 15.35 7.22 -12.85
CA ALA A 342 14.69 6.68 -14.04
C ALA A 342 13.75 7.73 -14.65
N ASP A 343 13.40 7.57 -15.92
CA ASP A 343 12.33 8.36 -16.51
C ASP A 343 10.97 7.79 -16.07
N PHE A 344 9.97 8.66 -15.94
CA PHE A 344 8.70 8.26 -15.35
C PHE A 344 7.55 9.20 -15.72
N ASP A 345 6.33 8.66 -15.76
CA ASP A 345 5.09 9.41 -15.64
C ASP A 345 4.37 9.00 -14.34
N ALA A 346 3.96 9.98 -13.53
CA ALA A 346 3.30 9.74 -12.24
C ALA A 346 2.12 10.69 -12.03
N SER A 347 1.02 10.15 -11.50
CA SER A 347 -0.21 10.89 -11.27
C SER A 347 -1.00 10.41 -10.06
N ILE A 348 -1.72 11.34 -9.45
CA ILE A 348 -2.66 11.15 -8.35
C ILE A 348 -3.90 11.99 -8.63
N SER A 349 -5.09 11.41 -8.53
CA SER A 349 -6.37 12.12 -8.64
C SER A 349 -7.33 11.68 -7.54
N GLN A 350 -7.91 12.64 -6.82
CA GLN A 350 -8.96 12.40 -5.85
C GLN A 350 -10.30 12.21 -6.57
N THR A 351 -11.18 11.37 -6.02
CA THR A 351 -12.59 11.34 -6.41
C THR A 351 -13.24 12.70 -6.14
N SER A 352 -13.91 13.27 -7.14
CA SER A 352 -14.64 14.55 -7.04
C SER A 352 -15.84 14.47 -6.08
N GLN A 353 -16.17 15.59 -5.45
CA GLN A 353 -17.30 15.71 -4.51
C GLN A 353 -18.13 16.97 -4.79
N HIS A 354 -19.45 16.83 -5.01
CA HIS A 354 -20.36 17.99 -5.10
C HIS A 354 -20.92 18.31 -3.71
N LEU A 355 -20.23 19.17 -2.96
CA LEU A 355 -20.61 19.51 -1.59
C LEU A 355 -21.74 20.57 -1.50
N ASN A 356 -22.01 21.30 -2.58
CA ASN A 356 -23.06 22.30 -2.71
C ASN A 356 -24.22 21.77 -3.57
N SER A 357 -25.30 21.31 -2.94
CA SER A 357 -26.48 20.77 -3.65
C SER A 357 -27.23 21.80 -4.49
N HIS A 358 -26.98 23.10 -4.30
CA HIS A 358 -27.59 24.18 -5.08
C HIS A 358 -26.72 24.61 -6.29
N ARG A 359 -25.48 24.11 -6.42
CA ARG A 359 -24.56 24.38 -7.53
C ARG A 359 -23.78 23.11 -7.92
N LEU A 360 -24.40 22.30 -8.76
CA LEU A 360 -23.81 21.06 -9.28
C LEU A 360 -22.68 21.30 -10.30
N ASP A 361 -22.45 22.56 -10.67
CA ASP A 361 -21.31 23.06 -11.44
C ASP A 361 -20.05 23.33 -10.58
N GLU A 362 -20.18 23.36 -9.25
CA GLU A 362 -19.06 23.40 -8.30
C GLU A 362 -18.68 21.96 -7.88
N GLU A 363 -17.39 21.62 -7.91
CA GLU A 363 -16.88 20.33 -7.44
C GLU A 363 -15.60 20.49 -6.61
N ASP A 364 -15.51 19.76 -5.51
CA ASP A 364 -14.28 19.58 -4.75
C ASP A 364 -13.43 18.49 -5.42
N ARG A 365 -12.26 18.86 -5.97
CA ARG A 365 -11.36 17.95 -6.70
C ARG A 365 -9.89 18.25 -6.47
N PHE A 366 -9.04 17.25 -6.69
CA PHE A 366 -7.59 17.39 -6.69
C PHE A 366 -6.98 16.43 -7.70
N SER A 367 -6.13 16.93 -8.59
CA SER A 367 -5.37 16.14 -9.55
C SER A 367 -3.96 16.71 -9.68
N TYR A 368 -2.95 15.88 -9.46
CA TYR A 368 -1.55 16.23 -9.64
C TYR A 368 -0.87 15.23 -10.56
N GLN A 369 -0.11 15.75 -11.52
CA GLN A 369 0.61 15.00 -12.54
C GLN A 369 2.05 15.50 -12.57
N VAL A 370 3.01 14.60 -12.72
CA VAL A 370 4.44 14.91 -12.73
C VAL A 370 5.17 13.85 -13.55
N SER A 371 6.06 14.28 -14.44
CA SER A 371 6.86 13.35 -15.24
C SER A 371 8.24 13.86 -15.60
N GLN A 372 9.09 12.93 -16.02
CA GLN A 372 10.45 13.15 -16.47
C GLN A 372 10.73 12.26 -17.69
N ALA A 373 11.34 12.83 -18.72
CA ALA A 373 11.89 12.11 -19.86
C ALA A 373 13.31 12.59 -20.19
N THR A 374 14.20 11.66 -20.50
CA THR A 374 15.60 11.88 -20.83
C THR A 374 15.87 11.38 -22.25
N SER A 375 16.55 12.19 -23.05
CA SER A 375 16.87 11.90 -24.44
C SER A 375 18.36 12.07 -24.69
N ASN A 376 18.95 11.06 -25.33
CA ASN A 376 20.38 10.99 -25.65
C ASN A 376 20.56 10.99 -27.17
N ASN A 377 21.52 11.75 -27.68
CA ASN A 377 21.87 11.81 -29.11
C ASN A 377 23.39 11.76 -29.29
N GLY A 378 23.86 11.14 -30.37
CA GLY A 378 25.29 10.85 -30.57
C GLY A 378 25.76 9.61 -29.79
N GLY A 379 27.05 9.55 -29.48
CA GLY A 379 27.68 8.44 -28.77
C GLY A 379 29.21 8.50 -28.80
N GLY A 380 29.85 7.69 -27.95
CA GLY A 380 31.31 7.68 -27.81
C GLY A 380 31.82 8.99 -27.21
N THR A 381 32.62 9.75 -27.96
CA THR A 381 33.20 11.02 -27.50
C THR A 381 32.34 12.26 -27.77
N SER A 382 31.26 12.15 -28.55
CA SER A 382 30.35 13.27 -28.81
C SER A 382 28.93 12.86 -28.46
N LEU A 383 28.38 13.44 -27.40
CA LEU A 383 27.13 13.01 -26.75
C LEU A 383 26.35 14.24 -26.29
N ASP A 384 25.11 14.35 -26.76
CA ASP A 384 24.11 15.28 -26.26
C ASP A 384 23.14 14.54 -25.34
N VAL A 385 22.90 15.08 -24.15
CA VAL A 385 21.85 14.63 -23.23
C VAL A 385 20.92 15.79 -22.91
N LYS A 386 19.62 15.53 -22.96
CA LYS A 386 18.56 16.48 -22.59
C LYS A 386 17.55 15.80 -21.68
N GLN A 387 17.27 16.39 -20.53
CA GLN A 387 16.21 15.93 -19.62
C GLN A 387 15.14 17.00 -19.52
N HIS A 388 13.89 16.59 -19.71
CA HIS A 388 12.71 17.41 -19.50
C HIS A 388 11.93 16.87 -18.30
N GLN A 389 11.51 17.76 -17.42
CA GLN A 389 10.68 17.49 -16.25
C GLN A 389 9.48 18.43 -16.30
N GLN A 390 8.30 17.91 -15.98
CA GLN A 390 7.07 18.70 -15.94
C GLN A 390 6.22 18.33 -14.73
N ALA A 391 5.42 19.29 -14.24
CA ALA A 391 4.35 19.03 -13.29
C ALA A 391 3.14 19.92 -13.54
N LYS A 392 1.97 19.41 -13.17
CA LYS A 392 0.68 20.08 -13.28
C LYS A 392 -0.18 19.79 -12.06
N LEU A 393 -0.78 20.83 -11.50
CA LEU A 393 -1.79 20.76 -10.44
C LEU A 393 -3.10 21.34 -10.98
N ASP A 394 -4.20 20.61 -10.82
CA ASP A 394 -5.56 21.15 -10.95
C ASP A 394 -6.35 20.77 -9.71
N ALA A 395 -6.87 21.76 -8.99
CA ALA A 395 -7.60 21.56 -7.76
C ALA A 395 -8.72 22.58 -7.60
N ALA A 396 -9.80 22.17 -6.93
CA ALA A 396 -10.86 23.08 -6.49
C ALA A 396 -11.40 22.62 -5.14
N TRP A 397 -11.78 23.57 -4.29
CA TRP A 397 -12.32 23.26 -2.96
C TRP A 397 -13.19 24.38 -2.36
N HIS A 398 -14.12 23.99 -1.50
CA HIS A 398 -14.92 24.90 -0.68
C HIS A 398 -14.24 25.21 0.68
N THR A 399 -14.42 26.45 1.16
CA THR A 399 -14.20 26.83 2.57
C THR A 399 -15.39 27.63 3.09
N GLU A 400 -15.52 27.74 4.41
CA GLU A 400 -16.45 28.70 5.01
C GLU A 400 -16.06 30.16 4.69
N LEU A 401 -16.94 31.12 5.01
CA LEU A 401 -16.56 32.54 5.13
C LEU A 401 -15.67 32.81 6.36
N SER A 402 -15.91 32.10 7.46
CA SER A 402 -15.22 32.19 8.75
C SER A 402 -13.82 31.57 8.78
N SER A 403 -13.55 30.59 7.91
CA SER A 403 -12.38 29.73 7.98
C SER A 403 -11.67 29.61 6.62
N SER A 404 -10.38 29.27 6.65
CA SER A 404 -9.57 28.88 5.48
C SER A 404 -9.35 27.37 5.38
N ALA A 405 -9.95 26.59 6.30
CA ALA A 405 -9.99 25.14 6.20
C ALA A 405 -10.89 24.71 5.04
N LYS A 406 -10.47 23.67 4.32
CA LYS A 406 -11.32 22.97 3.33
C LYS A 406 -12.48 22.30 4.06
N LEU A 407 -13.68 22.39 3.48
CA LEU A 407 -14.85 21.64 3.93
C LEU A 407 -14.80 20.20 3.39
N ASP A 408 -15.17 19.24 4.24
CA ASP A 408 -15.25 17.79 3.94
C ASP A 408 -16.69 17.25 3.92
N GLN A 409 -17.66 18.13 4.19
CA GLN A 409 -19.08 17.87 4.38
C GLN A 409 -19.93 18.89 3.61
N VAL A 410 -21.26 18.82 3.77
CA VAL A 410 -22.22 19.74 3.11
C VAL A 410 -21.91 21.19 3.47
N VAL A 411 -21.76 22.02 2.44
CA VAL A 411 -21.51 23.47 2.53
C VAL A 411 -22.82 24.19 2.85
N ASP A 412 -22.80 25.30 3.62
CA ASP A 412 -23.95 26.23 3.62
C ASP A 412 -24.09 26.80 2.21
N PRO A 413 -25.16 26.45 1.45
CA PRO A 413 -25.29 26.82 0.03
C PRO A 413 -25.40 28.34 -0.18
N ASN A 414 -25.44 29.13 0.90
CA ASN A 414 -25.53 30.58 0.88
C ASN A 414 -24.21 31.30 1.21
N ASN A 415 -23.30 30.71 1.99
CA ASN A 415 -22.20 31.45 2.63
C ASN A 415 -20.87 30.67 2.64
N TYR A 416 -20.09 30.78 1.56
CA TYR A 416 -18.86 30.02 1.37
C TYR A 416 -17.86 30.74 0.44
N ARG A 417 -16.64 30.22 0.36
CA ARG A 417 -15.70 30.51 -0.72
C ARG A 417 -15.47 29.24 -1.53
N TYR A 418 -15.48 29.37 -2.85
CA TYR A 418 -15.04 28.33 -3.77
C TYR A 418 -13.71 28.76 -4.38
N HIS A 419 -12.70 27.91 -4.23
CA HIS A 419 -11.34 28.12 -4.70
C HIS A 419 -11.09 27.23 -5.92
N MET A 420 -10.38 27.77 -6.91
CA MET A 420 -9.87 27.02 -8.06
C MET A 420 -8.39 27.33 -8.22
N LEU A 421 -7.56 26.30 -8.37
CA LEU A 421 -6.11 26.42 -8.52
C LEU A 421 -5.66 25.59 -9.73
N ASN A 422 -5.05 26.24 -10.72
CA ASN A 422 -4.38 25.58 -11.83
C ASN A 422 -2.90 26.01 -11.86
N GLU A 423 -1.98 25.06 -11.78
CA GLU A 423 -0.54 25.30 -11.82
C GLU A 423 0.13 24.40 -12.84
N GLN A 424 1.13 24.93 -13.54
CA GLN A 424 1.92 24.21 -14.54
C GLN A 424 3.37 24.67 -14.45
N ALA A 425 4.32 23.74 -14.36
CA ALA A 425 5.75 24.02 -14.30
C ALA A 425 6.56 23.04 -15.15
N SER A 426 7.66 23.52 -15.71
CA SER A 426 8.63 22.71 -16.45
C SER A 426 10.07 23.05 -16.06
N ALA A 427 10.95 22.07 -16.21
CA ALA A 427 12.39 22.26 -16.20
C ALA A 427 13.00 21.46 -17.35
N SER A 428 13.90 22.08 -18.11
CA SER A 428 14.62 21.48 -19.23
C SER A 428 16.10 21.70 -19.05
N THR A 429 16.88 20.62 -18.99
CA THR A 429 18.34 20.67 -18.88
C THR A 429 18.99 20.08 -20.13
N HIS A 430 20.17 20.59 -20.48
CA HIS A 430 20.97 20.08 -21.58
C HIS A 430 22.45 20.04 -21.17
N VAL A 431 23.10 18.91 -21.42
CA VAL A 431 24.56 18.76 -21.42
C VAL A 431 24.98 18.25 -22.80
N GLY A 432 25.98 18.87 -23.42
CA GLY A 432 26.55 18.46 -24.70
C GLY A 432 28.06 18.29 -24.60
N PHE A 433 28.59 17.25 -25.23
CA PHE A 433 30.02 17.00 -25.38
C PHE A 433 30.39 16.85 -26.86
N VAL A 434 31.55 17.40 -27.23
CA VAL A 434 32.17 17.22 -28.55
C VAL A 434 33.62 16.79 -28.36
N ASN A 435 33.99 15.63 -28.91
CA ASN A 435 35.33 15.03 -28.78
C ASN A 435 35.81 14.88 -27.32
N GLY A 436 34.89 14.67 -26.38
CA GLY A 436 35.14 14.51 -24.95
C GLY A 436 35.22 15.82 -24.15
N ALA A 437 35.21 16.98 -24.81
CA ALA A 437 35.13 18.27 -24.16
C ALA A 437 33.67 18.72 -23.98
N LEU A 438 33.35 19.32 -22.84
CA LEU A 438 32.05 19.95 -22.60
C LEU A 438 31.84 21.10 -23.60
N SER A 439 30.76 21.05 -24.37
CA SER A 439 30.41 22.03 -25.41
C SER A 439 29.13 22.81 -25.09
N GLU A 440 28.18 22.21 -24.37
CA GLU A 440 26.97 22.90 -23.89
C GLU A 440 26.61 22.42 -22.47
N ALA A 441 26.12 23.34 -21.65
CA ALA A 441 25.56 23.07 -20.33
C ALA A 441 24.55 24.18 -19.99
N SER A 442 23.26 23.88 -20.06
CA SER A 442 22.20 24.88 -19.89
C SER A 442 20.99 24.31 -19.15
N ALA A 443 20.24 25.20 -18.51
CA ALA A 443 18.97 24.86 -17.86
C ALA A 443 17.93 25.97 -18.09
N THR A 444 16.67 25.59 -18.29
CA THR A 444 15.52 26.51 -18.28
C THR A 444 14.46 25.97 -17.34
N GLN A 445 14.05 26.78 -16.36
CA GLN A 445 12.91 26.52 -15.48
C GLN A 445 11.79 27.51 -15.81
N GLU A 446 10.54 27.07 -15.72
CA GLU A 446 9.36 27.92 -15.80
C GLU A 446 8.25 27.38 -14.90
N ALA A 447 7.47 28.29 -14.32
CA ALA A 447 6.29 27.92 -13.55
C ALA A 447 5.19 28.97 -13.70
N SER A 448 3.95 28.53 -13.59
CA SER A 448 2.75 29.34 -13.64
C SER A 448 1.74 28.80 -12.62
N SER A 449 1.01 29.71 -11.99
CA SER A 449 -0.07 29.41 -11.04
C SER A 449 -1.18 30.42 -11.24
N THR A 450 -2.43 29.96 -11.27
CA THR A 450 -3.62 30.82 -11.27
C THR A 450 -4.55 30.36 -10.17
N HIS A 451 -4.68 31.19 -9.13
CA HIS A 451 -5.62 30.96 -8.03
C HIS A 451 -6.82 31.90 -8.17
N ARG A 452 -8.01 31.32 -8.37
CA ARG A 452 -9.29 32.04 -8.41
C ARG A 452 -10.08 31.75 -7.15
N VAL A 453 -10.71 32.78 -6.59
CA VAL A 453 -11.55 32.68 -5.39
C VAL A 453 -12.88 33.39 -5.65
N MET A 454 -13.96 32.62 -5.67
CA MET A 454 -15.34 33.13 -5.71
C MET A 454 -15.91 33.10 -4.29
N THR A 455 -16.47 34.23 -3.84
CA THR A 455 -17.03 34.39 -2.49
C THR A 455 -18.53 34.64 -2.57
N TYR A 456 -19.32 33.76 -1.95
CA TYR A 456 -20.77 33.83 -1.92
C TYR A 456 -21.26 34.21 -0.52
N GLN A 457 -22.25 35.10 -0.45
CA GLN A 457 -22.91 35.48 0.80
C GLN A 457 -24.40 35.67 0.54
N ASN A 458 -25.24 35.06 1.38
CA ASN A 458 -26.69 34.96 1.18
C ASN A 458 -27.07 34.39 -0.21
N GLY A 459 -26.27 33.47 -0.74
CA GLY A 459 -26.45 32.81 -2.05
C GLY A 459 -25.95 33.61 -3.26
N GLU A 460 -25.69 34.91 -3.08
CA GLU A 460 -25.23 35.82 -4.13
C GLU A 460 -23.69 35.88 -4.19
N LEU A 461 -23.13 35.88 -5.39
CA LEU A 461 -21.70 36.12 -5.62
C LEU A 461 -21.35 37.57 -5.23
N LYS A 462 -20.47 37.75 -4.24
CA LYS A 462 -20.01 39.06 -3.75
C LYS A 462 -18.62 39.46 -4.24
N SER A 463 -17.79 38.48 -4.59
CA SER A 463 -16.44 38.72 -5.09
C SER A 463 -15.97 37.55 -5.95
N ASP A 464 -15.27 37.85 -7.03
CA ASP A 464 -14.57 36.89 -7.89
C ASP A 464 -13.20 37.50 -8.19
N VAL A 465 -12.14 36.88 -7.68
CA VAL A 465 -10.77 37.38 -7.77
C VAL A 465 -9.87 36.28 -8.31
N SER A 466 -9.17 36.56 -9.41
CA SER A 466 -8.18 35.66 -10.01
C SER A 466 -6.79 36.28 -9.90
N THR A 467 -5.87 35.56 -9.29
CA THR A 467 -4.46 35.96 -9.07
C THR A 467 -3.54 35.08 -9.91
N PRO A 468 -3.14 35.53 -11.12
CA PRO A 468 -2.16 34.84 -11.94
C PRO A 468 -0.74 35.18 -11.50
N GLN A 469 0.15 34.20 -11.54
CA GLN A 469 1.60 34.32 -11.35
C GLN A 469 2.30 33.50 -12.43
N SER A 470 3.40 34.00 -12.98
CA SER A 470 4.26 33.26 -13.89
C SER A 470 5.71 33.73 -13.83
N VAL A 471 6.62 32.81 -14.13
CA VAL A 471 8.06 33.05 -14.16
C VAL A 471 8.71 32.11 -15.18
N ARG A 472 9.77 32.57 -15.82
CA ARG A 472 10.67 31.74 -16.63
C ARG A 472 12.09 32.26 -16.48
N LYS A 473 13.04 31.34 -16.29
CA LYS A 473 14.46 31.66 -16.11
C LYS A 473 15.32 30.63 -16.82
N SER A 474 16.24 31.11 -17.65
CA SER A 474 17.27 30.30 -18.29
C SER A 474 18.62 30.64 -17.69
N ARG A 475 19.43 29.62 -17.42
CA ARG A 475 20.78 29.73 -16.86
C ARG A 475 21.76 29.03 -17.79
N ASP A 476 22.81 29.75 -18.19
CA ASP A 476 24.03 29.12 -18.70
C ASP A 476 24.78 28.52 -17.51
N LEU A 477 25.18 27.26 -17.62
CA LEU A 477 25.86 26.50 -16.58
C LEU A 477 27.25 26.03 -17.04
N MET A 478 27.75 26.51 -18.19
CA MET A 478 29.05 26.13 -18.76
C MET A 478 30.21 26.45 -17.85
N GLU A 479 30.33 27.67 -17.33
CA GLU A 479 31.46 28.04 -16.46
C GLU A 479 31.45 27.23 -15.16
N MET A 480 30.29 27.11 -14.52
CA MET A 480 30.08 26.32 -13.31
C MET A 480 30.46 24.85 -13.54
N LEU A 481 29.85 24.18 -14.52
CA LEU A 481 30.08 22.76 -14.76
C LEU A 481 31.53 22.51 -15.18
N ASN A 482 32.08 23.31 -16.09
CA ASN A 482 33.48 23.21 -16.53
C ASN A 482 34.47 23.36 -15.35
N GLN A 483 34.18 24.24 -14.38
CA GLN A 483 34.97 24.35 -13.15
C GLN A 483 34.84 23.09 -12.28
N LEU A 484 33.63 22.58 -12.04
CA LEU A 484 33.38 21.40 -11.22
C LEU A 484 34.03 20.13 -11.82
N LEU A 485 33.92 19.93 -13.14
CA LEU A 485 34.55 18.81 -13.84
C LEU A 485 36.08 18.88 -13.78
N LYS A 486 36.68 20.07 -13.91
CA LYS A 486 38.12 20.26 -13.72
C LYS A 486 38.59 19.97 -12.29
N GLN A 487 37.78 20.29 -11.28
CA GLN A 487 38.07 19.95 -9.88
C GLN A 487 38.02 18.43 -9.65
N ASP A 488 37.01 17.75 -10.20
CA ASP A 488 36.89 16.28 -10.19
C ASP A 488 38.09 15.58 -10.85
N GLU A 489 38.47 16.03 -12.05
CA GLU A 489 39.66 15.52 -12.74
C GLU A 489 40.93 15.71 -11.91
N GLN A 490 41.13 16.89 -11.32
CA GLN A 490 42.30 17.18 -10.50
C GLN A 490 42.35 16.28 -9.25
N ALA A 491 41.23 16.15 -8.52
CA ALA A 491 41.12 15.30 -7.34
C ALA A 491 41.47 13.83 -7.68
N ARG A 492 40.91 13.29 -8.78
CA ARG A 492 41.22 11.93 -9.27
C ARG A 492 42.70 11.76 -9.62
N ARG A 493 43.29 12.73 -10.33
CA ARG A 493 44.71 12.70 -10.74
C ARG A 493 45.68 12.69 -9.54
N ILE A 494 45.29 13.26 -8.40
CA ILE A 494 46.11 13.28 -7.16
C ILE A 494 45.69 12.21 -6.13
N GLY A 495 44.73 11.34 -6.46
CA GLY A 495 44.26 10.26 -5.57
C GLY A 495 43.42 10.72 -4.37
N VAL A 496 42.82 11.91 -4.42
CA VAL A 496 41.97 12.48 -3.37
C VAL A 496 40.49 12.27 -3.72
N GLN A 497 39.63 12.13 -2.70
CA GLN A 497 38.19 12.00 -2.87
C GLN A 497 37.60 13.24 -3.59
N SER A 498 36.89 13.00 -4.68
CA SER A 498 36.13 14.06 -5.37
C SER A 498 34.89 14.46 -4.59
N ASN A 499 34.56 15.75 -4.64
CA ASN A 499 33.37 16.36 -4.06
C ASN A 499 32.31 16.75 -5.11
N LEU A 500 32.50 16.34 -6.38
CA LEU A 500 31.62 16.67 -7.50
C LEU A 500 30.15 16.40 -7.20
N ASP A 501 29.81 15.20 -6.75
CA ASP A 501 28.42 14.79 -6.47
C ASP A 501 27.77 15.65 -5.38
N GLN A 502 28.53 16.08 -4.37
CA GLN A 502 28.07 16.99 -3.32
C GLN A 502 27.85 18.42 -3.85
N GLN A 503 28.77 18.92 -4.69
CA GLN A 503 28.66 20.24 -5.30
C GLN A 503 27.47 20.30 -6.28
N LEU A 504 27.24 19.24 -7.06
CA LEU A 504 26.09 19.13 -7.95
C LEU A 504 24.78 19.05 -7.16
N ALA A 505 24.71 18.20 -6.12
CA ALA A 505 23.52 18.11 -5.27
C ALA A 505 23.15 19.47 -4.64
N ALA A 506 24.13 20.24 -4.15
CA ALA A 506 23.90 21.57 -3.57
C ALA A 506 23.35 22.59 -4.59
N ASN A 507 23.82 22.54 -5.84
CA ASN A 507 23.39 23.47 -6.90
C ASN A 507 22.15 22.99 -7.70
N SER A 508 21.67 21.77 -7.44
CA SER A 508 20.60 21.14 -8.24
C SER A 508 19.28 21.92 -8.34
N HIS A 509 19.00 22.78 -7.37
CA HIS A 509 17.87 23.72 -7.38
C HIS A 509 17.89 24.71 -8.57
N LEU A 510 19.03 24.92 -9.21
CA LEU A 510 19.20 25.79 -10.39
C LEU A 510 18.69 25.16 -11.69
N TRP A 511 18.46 23.84 -11.73
CA TRP A 511 18.11 23.11 -12.96
C TRP A 511 17.02 22.04 -12.82
N LEU A 512 16.80 21.46 -11.64
CA LEU A 512 15.69 20.52 -11.42
C LEU A 512 14.33 21.24 -11.35
N LEU A 513 13.25 20.49 -11.55
CA LEU A 513 11.87 20.98 -11.49
C LEU A 513 11.56 21.74 -10.19
N GLN A 514 10.83 22.85 -10.33
CA GLN A 514 10.31 23.66 -9.24
C GLN A 514 8.88 24.08 -9.57
N THR A 515 7.89 23.68 -8.77
CA THR A 515 6.46 24.01 -9.03
C THR A 515 6.07 25.42 -8.57
N ASP A 516 6.88 26.05 -7.72
CA ASP A 516 6.56 27.31 -7.06
C ASP A 516 7.20 28.50 -7.81
N PRO A 517 6.42 29.40 -8.44
CA PRO A 517 6.96 30.54 -9.17
C PRO A 517 7.86 31.46 -8.34
N SER A 518 7.64 31.55 -7.02
CA SER A 518 8.47 32.39 -6.15
C SER A 518 9.90 31.86 -6.02
N LYS A 519 10.12 30.56 -6.24
CA LYS A 519 11.42 29.88 -6.05
C LYS A 519 12.26 29.75 -7.33
N ILE A 520 11.79 30.28 -8.46
CA ILE A 520 12.55 30.35 -9.72
C ILE A 520 13.09 31.78 -9.98
N ALA A 521 12.54 32.79 -9.31
CA ALA A 521 12.95 34.18 -9.49
C ALA A 521 14.44 34.42 -9.13
N ASP A 522 14.94 33.72 -8.11
CA ASP A 522 16.31 33.80 -7.56
C ASP A 522 17.35 32.95 -8.31
#